data_AF-A0AAU3IXM1-F1
#
_entry.id   AF-A0AAU3IXM1-F1
#
_cell.length_a   1.000
_cell.length_b   1.000
_cell.length_c   1.000
_cell.angle_alpha   90.00
_cell.angle_beta   90.00
_cell.angle_gamma   90.00
#
_symmetry.space_group_name_H-M   'P 1'
#
loop_
_entity.id
_entity.type
_entity.pdbx_description
1 polymer ?
#
loop_
_entity_poly.entity_id
_entity_poly.type
_entity_poly.pdbx_seq_one_letter_code
_entity_poly.pdbx_strand_id
1 'polypeptide(L)'
;MAAYKAIRADLPQAVPSWPLGLPAWDDPWIALALCTPATTYLTAWRRPGTDDTATLHLPHLRGTAARVDLLYPSVSRAVSAWTPGTAELGLTLPTAPSAVLLRVTATDPSAP
;
A
#
# COMPACT_ATOMS: atom_id res chain seq x y z
N MET A 1 17.53 7.13 0.45
CA MET A 1 17.90 6.48 1.73
C MET A 1 17.03 6.87 2.93
N ALA A 2 16.35 8.03 2.93
CA ALA A 2 15.52 8.48 4.05
C ALA A 2 14.31 7.56 4.32
N ALA A 3 13.57 7.15 3.30
CA ALA A 3 12.38 6.30 3.45
C ALA A 3 12.66 4.98 4.17
N TYR A 4 13.72 4.25 3.77
CA TYR A 4 14.12 3.02 4.48
C TYR A 4 14.47 3.27 5.94
N LYS A 5 15.26 4.32 6.23
CA LYS A 5 15.64 4.66 7.61
C LYS A 5 14.43 4.99 8.48
N ALA A 6 13.36 5.55 7.89
CA ALA A 6 12.13 5.89 8.60
C ALA A 6 11.29 4.66 8.99
N ILE A 7 11.38 3.55 8.25
CA ILE A 7 10.55 2.35 8.51
C ILE A 7 11.33 1.18 9.12
N ARG A 8 12.67 1.18 9.05
CA ARG A 8 13.52 0.01 9.38
C ARG A 8 13.34 -0.54 10.80
N ALA A 9 12.93 0.30 11.76
CA ALA A 9 12.77 -0.11 13.15
C ALA A 9 11.53 -1.00 13.34
N ASP A 10 10.54 -0.84 12.46
CA ASP A 10 9.25 -1.50 12.52
C ASP A 10 9.26 -2.83 11.75
N LEU A 11 10.10 -2.94 10.72
CA LEU A 11 10.20 -4.12 9.85
C LEU A 11 10.45 -5.45 10.58
N PRO A 12 11.27 -5.53 11.65
CA PRO A 12 11.50 -6.79 12.36
C PRO A 12 10.25 -7.40 13.00
N GLN A 13 9.22 -6.59 13.26
CA GLN A 13 7.96 -7.04 13.86
C GLN A 13 6.82 -7.14 12.84
N ALA A 14 7.09 -6.82 11.58
CA ALA A 14 6.06 -6.77 10.56
C ALA A 14 5.74 -8.18 10.02
N VAL A 15 4.45 -8.47 9.89
CA VAL A 15 3.96 -9.70 9.27
C VAL A 15 3.66 -9.44 7.80
N PRO A 16 4.23 -10.19 6.86
CA PRO A 16 3.96 -10.00 5.44
C PRO A 16 2.55 -10.49 5.07
N SER A 17 1.92 -9.78 4.14
CA SER A 17 0.63 -10.11 3.53
C SER A 17 0.63 -9.69 2.05
N TRP A 18 -0.16 -10.37 1.23
CA TRP A 18 -0.22 -10.15 -0.22
C TRP A 18 -1.63 -9.75 -0.67
N PRO A 19 -1.91 -8.44 -0.78
CA PRO A 19 -3.25 -7.93 -1.10
C PRO A 19 -3.81 -8.37 -2.46
N LEU A 20 -2.95 -8.79 -3.38
CA LEU A 20 -3.30 -9.29 -4.72
C LEU A 20 -3.10 -10.81 -4.84
N GLY A 21 -2.77 -11.50 -3.75
CA GLY A 21 -2.26 -12.87 -3.79
C GLY A 21 -0.76 -12.94 -4.05
N LEU A 22 -0.21 -14.15 -3.96
CA LEU A 22 1.22 -14.38 -4.19
C LEU A 22 1.59 -14.02 -5.64
N PRO A 23 2.72 -13.32 -5.86
CA PRO A 23 3.06 -12.83 -7.18
C PRO A 23 3.39 -13.97 -8.14
N ALA A 24 2.67 -14.03 -9.25
CA ALA A 24 3.04 -14.84 -10.40
C ALA A 24 4.03 -14.09 -11.32
N TRP A 25 4.67 -14.85 -12.20
CA TRP A 25 5.70 -14.33 -13.10
C TRP A 25 5.20 -13.18 -13.99
N ASP A 26 3.98 -13.28 -14.51
CA ASP A 26 3.42 -12.34 -15.48
C ASP A 26 2.37 -11.37 -14.91
N ASP A 27 2.10 -11.40 -13.59
CA ASP A 27 1.11 -10.52 -12.97
C ASP A 27 1.38 -9.04 -13.25
N PRO A 28 0.43 -8.28 -13.80
CA PRO A 28 0.66 -6.88 -14.14
C PRO A 28 0.95 -6.00 -12.92
N TRP A 29 0.48 -6.41 -11.76
CA TRP A 29 0.66 -5.76 -10.49
C TRP A 29 1.15 -6.74 -9.43
N ILE A 30 2.08 -6.27 -8.61
CA ILE A 30 2.55 -7.01 -7.44
C ILE A 30 2.34 -6.09 -6.24
N ALA A 31 1.89 -6.66 -5.12
CA ALA A 31 1.72 -5.92 -3.87
C ALA A 31 2.20 -6.74 -2.68
N LEU A 32 2.96 -6.09 -1.80
CA LEU A 32 3.42 -6.61 -0.52
C LEU A 32 3.04 -5.64 0.59
N ALA A 33 2.23 -6.10 1.52
CA ALA A 33 1.96 -5.41 2.77
C ALA A 33 2.84 -5.97 3.88
N LEU A 34 3.47 -5.10 4.66
CA LEU A 34 4.17 -5.43 5.89
C LEU A 34 3.38 -4.81 7.04
N CYS A 35 2.64 -5.66 7.75
CA CYS A 35 1.68 -5.25 8.77
C CYS A 35 2.34 -5.28 10.15
N THR A 36 2.39 -4.13 10.81
CA THR A 36 2.73 -3.99 12.23
C THR A 36 1.46 -3.76 13.04
N PRO A 37 1.50 -3.82 14.37
CA PRO A 37 0.32 -3.53 15.20
C PRO A 37 -0.26 -2.12 14.97
N ALA A 38 0.57 -1.15 14.56
CA ALA A 38 0.17 0.25 14.44
C ALA A 38 0.08 0.74 12.99
N THR A 39 0.76 0.08 12.04
CA THR A 39 0.94 0.62 10.68
C THR A 39 1.08 -0.50 9.67
N THR A 40 0.56 -0.30 8.47
CA THR A 40 0.82 -1.17 7.32
C THR A 40 1.69 -0.45 6.31
N TYR A 41 2.86 -1.01 6.02
CA TYR A 41 3.70 -0.54 4.92
C TYR A 41 3.38 -1.34 3.67
N LEU A 42 2.81 -0.67 2.67
CA LEU A 42 2.38 -1.30 1.43
C LEU A 42 3.30 -0.90 0.30
N THR A 43 4.01 -1.87 -0.26
CA THR A 43 4.79 -1.68 -1.48
C THR A 43 4.03 -2.26 -2.65
N ALA A 44 3.85 -1.48 -3.72
CA ALA A 44 3.19 -1.91 -4.93
C ALA A 44 4.07 -1.63 -6.15
N TRP A 45 4.08 -2.57 -7.08
CA TRP A 45 4.82 -2.49 -8.33
C TRP A 45 3.83 -2.65 -9.49
N ARG A 46 3.86 -1.70 -10.43
CA ARG A 46 3.14 -1.79 -11.70
C ARG A 46 4.12 -2.14 -12.81
N ARG A 47 3.88 -3.24 -13.51
CA ARG A 47 4.59 -3.63 -14.72
C ARG A 47 3.94 -3.01 -15.97
N PRO A 48 4.66 -2.92 -17.09
CA PRO A 48 4.08 -2.47 -18.37
C PRO A 48 2.95 -3.38 -18.84
N GLY A 49 2.02 -2.84 -19.65
CA GLY A 49 1.04 -3.65 -20.40
C GLY A 49 -0.32 -3.88 -19.72
N THR A 50 -0.67 -3.07 -18.71
CA THR A 50 -1.94 -3.20 -17.97
C THR A 50 -2.54 -1.84 -17.61
N ASP A 51 -3.73 -1.88 -17.01
CA ASP A 51 -4.39 -0.73 -16.41
C ASP A 51 -3.48 -0.01 -15.41
N ASP A 52 -3.68 1.31 -15.31
CA ASP A 52 -2.95 2.17 -14.40
C ASP A 52 -3.42 2.06 -12.96
N THR A 53 -4.48 1.31 -12.71
CA THR A 53 -5.14 1.21 -11.41
C THR A 53 -5.26 -0.24 -10.97
N ALA A 54 -4.97 -0.49 -9.69
CA ALA A 54 -5.21 -1.77 -9.04
C ALA A 54 -5.99 -1.57 -7.74
N THR A 55 -6.84 -2.54 -7.41
CA THR A 55 -7.56 -2.59 -6.13
C THR A 55 -6.86 -3.56 -5.20
N LEU A 56 -6.43 -3.08 -4.04
CA LEU A 56 -5.66 -3.84 -3.06
C LEU A 56 -6.54 -4.11 -1.83
N HIS A 57 -6.74 -5.38 -1.47
CA HIS A 57 -7.55 -5.75 -0.31
C HIS A 57 -6.69 -5.79 0.95
N LEU A 58 -7.08 -4.98 1.96
CA LEU A 58 -6.42 -4.91 3.28
C LEU A 58 -7.43 -5.31 4.38
N PRO A 59 -7.79 -6.60 4.47
CA PRO A 59 -8.91 -7.05 5.32
C PRO A 59 -8.73 -6.76 6.81
N HIS A 60 -7.49 -6.62 7.28
CA HIS A 60 -7.18 -6.27 8.67
C HIS A 60 -7.55 -4.82 9.04
N LEU A 61 -7.91 -3.98 8.07
CA LEU A 61 -8.38 -2.61 8.27
C LEU A 61 -9.89 -2.46 7.98
N ARG A 62 -10.63 -3.57 7.84
CA ARG A 62 -12.04 -3.54 7.47
C ARG A 62 -12.87 -2.77 8.51
N GLY A 63 -13.70 -1.85 8.03
CA GLY A 63 -14.53 -1.00 8.89
C GLY A 63 -13.77 0.13 9.59
N THR A 64 -12.47 0.29 9.34
CA THR A 64 -11.65 1.35 9.94
C THR A 64 -11.35 2.44 8.90
N ALA A 65 -11.54 3.70 9.28
CA ALA A 65 -11.02 4.80 8.49
C ALA A 65 -9.48 4.70 8.48
N ALA A 66 -8.84 4.98 7.35
CA ALA A 66 -7.40 4.89 7.25
C ALA A 66 -6.85 6.05 6.45
N ARG A 67 -5.68 6.54 6.89
CA ARG A 67 -4.86 7.50 6.17
C ARG A 67 -3.80 6.77 5.37
N VAL A 68 -3.63 7.18 4.12
CA VAL A 68 -2.63 6.62 3.19
C VAL A 68 -1.63 7.72 2.85
N ASP A 69 -0.38 7.55 3.29
CA ASP A 69 0.72 8.47 2.97
C ASP A 69 1.68 7.82 1.95
N LEU A 70 2.04 8.55 0.90
CA LEU A 70 3.10 8.15 -0.03
C LEU A 70 4.47 8.43 0.60
N LEU A 71 5.26 7.38 0.87
CA LEU A 71 6.61 7.50 1.43
C LEU A 71 7.70 7.53 0.35
N TYR A 72 7.52 6.77 -0.74
CA TYR A 72 8.50 6.70 -1.81
C TYR A 72 7.90 6.26 -3.15
N PRO A 73 8.44 6.75 -4.28
CA PRO A 73 9.23 7.97 -4.38
C PRO A 73 8.34 9.19 -4.10
N SER A 74 8.85 10.19 -3.39
CA SER A 74 8.06 11.39 -3.02
C SER A 74 7.59 12.21 -4.23
N VAL A 75 8.24 12.02 -5.38
CA VAL A 75 7.85 12.64 -6.66
C VAL A 75 6.79 11.85 -7.43
N SER A 76 6.35 10.70 -6.91
CA SER A 76 5.33 9.89 -7.57
C SER A 76 4.02 10.66 -7.67
N ARG A 77 3.34 10.53 -8.81
CA ARG A 77 1.97 11.02 -9.02
C ARG A 77 0.93 9.94 -8.69
N ALA A 78 1.28 9.05 -7.76
CA ALA A 78 0.38 8.00 -7.31
C ALA A 78 -0.86 8.61 -6.67
N VAL A 79 -2.03 8.08 -7.02
CA VAL A 79 -3.30 8.45 -6.40
C VAL A 79 -3.83 7.24 -5.67
N SER A 80 -4.23 7.43 -4.42
CA SER A 80 -4.75 6.36 -3.58
C SER A 80 -6.08 6.74 -2.96
N ALA A 81 -7.06 5.85 -3.01
CA ALA A 81 -8.38 6.03 -2.43
C ALA A 81 -8.74 4.84 -1.53
N TRP A 82 -8.97 5.09 -0.25
CA TRP A 82 -9.35 4.07 0.73
C TRP A 82 -10.86 3.99 0.88
N THR A 83 -11.40 2.76 0.85
CA THR A 83 -12.81 2.45 1.07
C THR A 83 -12.97 1.56 2.31
N PRO A 84 -13.31 2.12 3.48
CA PRO A 84 -13.40 1.36 4.74
C PRO A 84 -14.40 0.19 4.70
N GLY A 85 -15.53 0.37 4.01
CA GLY A 85 -16.63 -0.61 3.97
C GLY A 85 -16.24 -1.94 3.32
N THR A 86 -15.41 -1.90 2.28
CA THR A 86 -14.90 -3.09 1.58
C THR A 86 -13.47 -3.46 1.98
N ALA A 87 -12.79 -2.59 2.74
CA ALA A 87 -11.36 -2.71 3.07
C ALA A 87 -10.46 -2.69 1.82
N GLU A 88 -10.82 -1.86 0.85
CA GLU A 88 -10.16 -1.75 -0.44
C GLU A 88 -9.40 -0.44 -0.57
N LEU A 89 -8.17 -0.55 -1.05
CA LEU A 89 -7.35 0.57 -1.48
C LEU A 89 -7.25 0.56 -3.01
N GLY A 90 -7.93 1.50 -3.66
CA GLY A 90 -7.69 1.78 -5.07
C GLY A 90 -6.38 2.55 -5.21
N LEU A 91 -5.44 2.04 -6.01
CA LEU A 91 -4.14 2.65 -6.25
C LEU A 91 -3.92 2.85 -7.75
N THR A 92 -3.80 4.10 -8.17
CA THR A 92 -3.46 4.49 -9.55
C THR A 92 -2.00 4.93 -9.63
N LEU A 93 -1.23 4.29 -10.52
CA LEU A 93 0.15 4.63 -10.85
C LEU A 93 0.24 4.98 -12.34
N PRO A 94 0.28 6.28 -12.73
CA PRO A 94 0.20 6.70 -14.13
C PRO A 94 1.33 6.19 -15.03
N THR A 95 2.53 6.06 -14.48
CA THR A 95 3.73 5.61 -15.23
C THR A 95 3.97 4.12 -15.03
N ALA A 96 4.34 3.41 -16.10
CA ALA A 96 4.83 2.03 -16.04
C ALA A 96 6.19 1.92 -16.76
N PRO A 97 7.15 1.12 -16.25
CA PRO A 97 7.12 0.47 -14.94
C PRO A 97 7.28 1.49 -13.80
N SER A 98 6.65 1.23 -12.67
CA SER A 98 6.84 2.04 -11.46
C SER A 98 6.62 1.24 -10.19
N ALA A 99 7.10 1.79 -9.07
CA ALA A 99 6.87 1.23 -7.75
C ALA A 99 6.63 2.35 -6.74
N VAL A 100 5.78 2.09 -5.76
CA VAL A 100 5.55 2.98 -4.63
C VAL A 100 5.60 2.24 -3.31
N LEU A 101 6.00 2.96 -2.28
CA LEU A 101 5.85 2.58 -0.87
C LEU A 101 4.87 3.55 -0.23
N LEU A 102 3.79 3.00 0.29
CA LEU A 102 2.75 3.69 1.02
C LEU A 102 2.81 3.30 2.50
N ARG A 103 2.41 4.21 3.37
CA ARG A 103 2.10 3.95 4.77
C ARG A 103 0.61 4.09 4.96
N VAL A 104 -0.02 3.03 5.46
CA VAL A 104 -1.44 3.00 5.78
C VAL A 104 -1.58 2.91 7.31
N THR A 105 -2.24 3.90 7.90
CA THR A 105 -2.49 3.97 9.34
C THR A 105 -3.98 4.08 9.59
N ALA A 106 -4.52 3.21 10.45
CA ALA A 106 -5.87 3.36 10.97
C ALA A 106 -6.01 4.75 11.61
N THR A 107 -7.05 5.47 11.23
CA THR A 107 -7.47 6.71 11.86
C THR A 107 -8.72 6.41 12.66
N ASP A 108 -8.71 6.80 13.93
CA ASP A 108 -9.93 6.77 14.71
C ASP A 108 -10.91 7.78 14.11
N PRO A 109 -12.15 7.39 13.73
CA PRO A 109 -13.14 8.33 13.22
C PRO A 109 -13.53 9.43 14.22
N SER A 110 -13.05 9.36 15.48
CA SER A 110 -13.36 10.33 16.54
C SER A 110 -12.22 11.32 16.88
N ALA A 111 -11.13 11.37 16.12
CA ALA A 111 -10.09 12.37 16.36
C ALA A 111 -10.51 13.75 15.75
N PRO A 112 -10.52 14.84 16.56
CA PRO A 112 -10.95 16.17 16.13
C PRO A 112 -10.02 16.84 15.11
#